data_AF-A0A401X2Z3-F1
#
_entry.id   AF-A0A401X2Z3-F1
#
_cell.length_a   1.000
_cell.length_b   1.000
_cell.length_c   1.000
_cell.angle_alpha   90.00
_cell.angle_beta   90.00
_cell.angle_gamma   90.00
#
_symmetry.space_group_name_H-M   'P 1'
#
loop_
_entity.id
_entity.type
_entity.pdbx_description
1 polymer ?
#
loop_
_entity_poly.entity_id
_entity_poly.type
_entity_poly.pdbx_seq_one_letter_code
_entity_poly.pdbx_strand_id
1 'polypeptide(L)' 'MNRVMDAIDAMPERQGKAIRMYHFDGMKLREIAQELDISVALVHKLIADGVKICMQIRKEEP' A
#
# COMPACT_ATOMS: atom_id res chain seq x y z
N MET A 1 9.53 0.87 -17.29
CA MET A 1 9.65 1.15 -15.84
C MET A 1 8.23 1.34 -15.32
N ASN A 2 7.78 0.53 -14.35
CA ASN A 2 6.41 0.61 -13.84
C ASN A 2 6.39 1.63 -12.71
N ARG A 3 6.08 2.90 -13.03
CA ARG A 3 6.19 4.05 -12.12
C ARG A 3 5.41 3.85 -10.81
N VAL A 4 4.32 3.09 -10.86
CA VAL A 4 3.52 2.75 -9.67
C VAL A 4 4.25 1.75 -8.76
N MET A 5 4.95 0.77 -9.33
CA MET A 5 5.75 -0.17 -8.52
C MET A 5 6.96 0.52 -7.90
N ASP A 6 7.63 1.39 -8.64
CA ASP A 6 8.74 2.19 -8.11
C ASP A 6 8.28 3.07 -6.93
N ALA A 7 7.04 3.57 -6.99
CA ALA A 7 6.44 4.31 -5.88
C ALA A 7 6.22 3.44 -4.65
N ILE A 8 5.70 2.23 -4.84
CA ILE A 8 5.46 1.26 -3.75
C ILE A 8 6.80 0.81 -3.15
N ASP A 9 7.85 0.68 -3.96
CA ASP A 9 9.21 0.36 -3.50
C ASP A 9 9.86 1.52 -2.74
N ALA A 10 9.51 2.78 -3.08
CA ALA A 10 9.98 3.97 -2.38
C ALA A 10 9.20 4.28 -1.08
N MET A 11 8.05 3.64 -0.85
CA MET A 11 7.27 3.80 0.39
C MET A 11 8.00 3.17 1.59
N PRO A 12 7.70 3.63 2.82
CA PRO A 12 8.12 2.93 4.02
C PRO A 12 7.73 1.45 3.95
N GLU A 13 8.63 0.58 4.38
CA GLU A 13 8.52 -0.88 4.24
C GLU A 13 7.14 -1.42 4.67
N ARG A 14 6.63 -0.96 5.82
CA ARG A 14 5.31 -1.36 6.34
C ARG A 14 4.16 -0.95 5.43
N GLN A 15 4.23 0.22 4.80
CA GLN A 15 3.22 0.72 3.89
C GLN A 15 3.23 -0.05 2.56
N GLY A 16 4.43 -0.23 1.98
CA GLY A 16 4.60 -1.02 0.77
C GLY A 16 4.15 -2.47 0.97
N LYS A 17 4.49 -3.08 2.12
CA LYS A 17 4.04 -4.44 2.48
C LYS A 17 2.52 -4.53 2.61
N ALA A 18 1.88 -3.56 3.30
CA ALA A 18 0.42 -3.51 3.43
C ALA A 18 -0.30 -3.38 2.08
N ILE A 19 0.24 -2.57 1.16
CA ILE A 19 -0.31 -2.41 -0.20
C ILE A 19 -0.16 -3.70 -1.01
N ARG A 20 1.00 -4.36 -0.94
CA ARG A 20 1.22 -5.63 -1.62
C ARG A 20 0.24 -6.69 -1.14
N MET A 21 0.12 -6.86 0.17
CA MET A 21 -0.81 -7.80 0.79
C MET A 21 -2.27 -7.55 0.42
N TYR A 22 -2.69 -6.29 0.40
CA TYR A 22 -4.07 -5.94 0.10
C TYR A 22 -4.42 -6.06 -1.39
N HIS A 23 -3.57 -5.51 -2.28
CA HIS A 23 -3.88 -5.40 -3.71
C HIS A 23 -3.39 -6.58 -4.56
N PHE A 24 -2.32 -7.25 -4.15
CA PHE A 24 -1.72 -8.35 -4.92
C PHE A 24 -2.06 -9.70 -4.31
N ASP A 25 -2.02 -9.81 -2.98
CA ASP A 25 -2.30 -11.08 -2.29
C ASP A 25 -3.78 -11.23 -1.89
N GLY A 26 -4.59 -10.18 -2.02
CA GLY A 26 -6.04 -10.20 -1.75
C GLY A 26 -6.40 -10.36 -0.26
N MET A 27 -5.46 -10.10 0.66
CA MET A 27 -5.67 -10.23 2.09
C MET A 27 -6.66 -9.20 2.64
N LYS A 28 -7.43 -9.57 3.65
CA LYS A 28 -8.33 -8.66 4.36
C LYS A 28 -7.55 -7.78 5.33
N LEU A 29 -8.08 -6.58 5.61
CA LEU A 29 -7.46 -5.61 6.54
C LEU A 29 -7.13 -6.21 7.92
N ARG A 30 -7.96 -7.14 8.43
CA ARG A 30 -7.73 -7.81 9.71
C ARG A 30 -6.56 -8.78 9.67
N GLU A 31 -6.38 -9.50 8.57
CA GLU A 31 -5.28 -10.46 8.38
C GLU A 31 -3.97 -9.69 8.24
N ILE A 32 -3.96 -8.59 7.49
CA ILE A 32 -2.81 -7.69 7.35
C ILE A 32 -2.44 -7.05 8.70
N ALA A 33 -3.44 -6.66 9.49
CA ALA A 33 -3.23 -6.08 10.81
C ALA A 33 -2.52 -7.06 11.75
N GLN A 34 -2.92 -8.33 11.72
CA GLN A 34 -2.26 -9.39 12.48
C GLN A 34 -0.84 -9.65 11.98
N GLU A 35 -0.65 -9.75 10.67
CA GLU A 35 0.66 -10.01 10.04
C GLU A 35 1.67 -8.88 10.25
N LEU A 36 1.21 -7.63 10.33
CA LEU A 36 2.05 -6.45 10.55
C LEU A 36 2.12 -6.01 12.02
N ASP A 37 1.45 -6.74 12.93
CA ASP A 37 1.33 -6.44 14.36
C ASP A 37 0.93 -4.97 14.65
N ILE A 38 -0.13 -4.52 13.99
CA ILE A 38 -0.67 -3.17 14.11
C ILE A 38 -2.20 -3.18 14.13
N SER A 39 -2.81 -2.03 14.45
CA SER A 39 -4.26 -1.91 14.42
C SER A 39 -4.82 -1.94 12.99
N VAL A 40 -6.01 -2.50 12.83
CA VAL A 40 -6.76 -2.49 11.55
C VAL A 40 -6.96 -1.06 11.03
N ALA A 41 -7.17 -0.10 11.93
CA ALA A 41 -7.28 1.31 11.58
C ALA A 41 -5.97 1.86 10.98
N LEU A 42 -4.81 1.46 11.51
CA LEU A 42 -3.51 1.85 10.97
C LEU A 42 -3.27 1.21 9.60
N VAL A 43 -3.61 -0.07 9.40
CA VAL A 43 -3.55 -0.73 8.09
C VAL A 43 -4.37 0.02 7.05
N HIS A 44 -5.62 0.35 7.39
CA HIS A 44 -6.51 1.09 6.49
C HIS A 44 -5.91 2.44 6.10
N LYS A 45 -5.32 3.17 7.06
CA LYS A 45 -4.62 4.43 6.79
C LYS A 45 -3.41 4.25 5.87
N LEU A 46 -2.55 3.25 6.15
CA LEU A 46 -1.36 2.98 5.34
C LEU A 46 -1.73 2.70 3.87
N ILE A 47 -2.74 1.85 3.65
CA ILE A 47 -3.24 1.52 2.31
C ILE A 47 -3.83 2.77 1.64
N ALA A 48 -4.73 3.48 2.32
CA ALA A 48 -5.37 4.67 1.75
C ALA A 48 -4.34 5.75 1.36
N ASP A 49 -3.34 6.00 2.19
CA ASP A 49 -2.31 7.00 1.91
C ASP A 49 -1.39 6.55 0.78
N GLY A 50 -1.03 5.27 0.69
CA GLY A 50 -0.17 4.81 -0.40
C GLY A 50 -0.93 4.69 -1.74
N VAL A 51 -2.23 4.35 -1.72
CA VAL A 51 -3.09 4.40 -2.91
C VAL A 51 -3.18 5.82 -3.46
N LYS A 52 -3.26 6.85 -2.61
CA LYS A 52 -3.24 8.26 -3.06
C LYS A 52 -1.94 8.58 -3.81
N ILE A 53 -0.79 8.15 -3.29
CA ILE A 53 0.51 8.34 -3.95
C ILE A 53 0.52 7.64 -5.32
N CYS A 54 0.11 6.37 -5.37
CA CYS A 54 0.01 5.62 -6.63
C CYS A 54 -0.94 6.30 -7.63
N MET A 55 -2.06 6.86 -7.18
CA MET A 55 -3.00 7.60 -8.02
C MET A 55 -2.41 8.90 -8.55
N GLN A 56 -1.63 9.63 -7.76
CA GLN A 56 -0.95 10.86 -8.22
C GLN A 56 0.04 10.53 -9.34
N ILE A 57 0.84 9.48 -9.16
CA ILE A 57 1.84 9.05 -10.15
C ILE A 57 1.18 8.61 -11.46
N ARG A 58 0.05 7.92 -11.39
CA ARG A 58 -0.72 7.53 -12.58
C ARG A 58 -1.35 8.74 -13.30
N LYS A 59 -1.72 9.81 -12.59
CA LYS A 59 -2.27 11.04 -13.19
C LYS A 59 -1.20 11.92 -13.84
N GLU A 60 0.05 11.78 -13.43
CA GLU A 60 1.21 12.46 -14.02
C GLU A 60 1.86 11.65 -15.17
N GLU A 61 1.14 10.68 -15.74
CA GLU A 61 1.49 10.06 -17.02
C GLU A 61 1.02 10.98 -18.16
N PRO A 62 1.95 11.55 -18.97
CA PRO A 62 1.61 12.36 -20.14
C PRO A 62 1.06 11.54 -21.31
#